data_AF-A0A845D9M1-F1
#
_entry.id   AF-A0A845D9M1-F1
#
_cell.length_a   1.000
_cell.length_b   1.000
_cell.length_c   1.000
_cell.angle_alpha   90.00
_cell.angle_beta   90.00
_cell.angle_gamma   90.00
#
_symmetry.space_group_name_H-M   'P 1'
#
loop_
_entity.id
_entity.type
_entity.pdbx_description
1 polymer ?
#
loop_
_entity_poly.entity_id
_entity_poly.type
_entity_poly.pdbx_seq_one_letter_code
_entity_poly.pdbx_strand_id
1 'polypeptide(L)'
;MYNNGLQYIDTNQVQQHLSSSKIKFGSKNDMICGLELADMLAVPMKLFVFKRYGIISEIKSSFTREVLNIVQRNIRRKRIDGIIEEYGIIRVPTISDN
;
A
#
# COMPACT_ATOMS: atom_id res chain seq x y z
N MET A 1 14.27 -11.72 4.12
CA MET A 1 13.32 -12.75 4.58
C MET A 1 13.13 -13.92 3.61
N TYR A 2 13.67 -13.89 2.37
CA TYR A 2 13.42 -14.91 1.35
C TYR A 2 14.31 -16.17 1.45
N ASN A 3 15.51 -16.07 2.05
CA ASN A 3 16.51 -17.15 2.01
C ASN A 3 16.69 -17.96 3.30
N ASN A 4 16.07 -17.56 4.43
CA ASN A 4 16.39 -18.16 5.73
C ASN A 4 15.28 -19.01 6.35
N GLY A 5 14.16 -19.21 5.64
CA GLY A 5 12.99 -19.90 6.20
C GLY A 5 12.46 -19.24 7.47
N LEU A 6 11.34 -19.72 7.98
CA LEU A 6 10.99 -19.57 9.39
C LEU A 6 11.47 -20.84 10.08
N GLN A 7 11.97 -20.73 11.31
CA GLN A 7 12.64 -21.80 12.09
C GLN A 7 11.90 -23.15 12.15
N TYR A 8 10.63 -23.21 11.71
CA TYR A 8 9.75 -24.38 11.76
C TYR A 8 9.05 -24.72 10.44
N ILE A 9 9.39 -24.06 9.31
CA ILE A 9 8.75 -24.33 8.02
C ILE A 9 9.81 -24.52 6.94
N ASP A 10 9.82 -25.70 6.32
CA ASP A 10 10.69 -26.03 5.21
C ASP A 10 10.44 -25.07 4.03
N THR A 11 11.53 -24.46 3.53
CA THR A 11 11.58 -23.59 2.35
C THR A 11 10.89 -24.21 1.13
N ASN A 12 10.98 -25.54 0.95
CA ASN A 12 10.32 -26.21 -0.17
C ASN A 12 8.79 -26.24 0.00
N GLN A 13 8.28 -26.38 1.22
CA GLN A 13 6.84 -26.32 1.47
C GLN A 13 6.29 -24.91 1.26
N VAL A 14 7.04 -23.89 1.69
CA VAL A 14 6.69 -22.48 1.44
C VAL A 14 6.69 -22.21 -0.06
N GLN A 15 7.71 -22.60 -0.82
CA GLN A 15 7.76 -22.40 -2.27
C GLN A 15 6.68 -23.19 -3.03
N GLN A 16 6.34 -24.41 -2.61
CA GLN A 16 5.27 -25.20 -3.25
C GLN A 16 3.89 -24.57 -3.04
N HIS A 17 3.64 -24.02 -1.85
CA HIS A 17 2.38 -23.33 -1.58
C HIS A 17 2.35 -21.93 -2.20
N LEU A 18 3.53 -21.28 -2.31
CA LEU A 18 3.68 -19.95 -2.90
C LEU A 18 3.80 -19.93 -4.45
N SER A 19 3.95 -21.08 -5.09
CA SER A 19 4.03 -21.18 -6.56
C SER A 19 2.70 -21.57 -7.21
N SER A 20 1.72 -22.00 -6.42
CA SER A 20 0.45 -22.47 -6.96
C SER A 20 -0.48 -21.31 -7.36
N SER A 21 -1.27 -21.55 -8.40
CA SER A 21 -2.42 -20.72 -8.81
C SER A 21 -3.40 -20.38 -7.69
N LYS A 22 -3.26 -20.97 -6.49
CA LYS A 22 -4.08 -20.71 -5.30
C LYS A 22 -3.72 -19.43 -4.54
N ILE A 23 -2.59 -18.77 -4.82
CA ILE A 23 -2.33 -17.39 -4.32
C ILE A 23 -3.09 -16.35 -5.11
N LYS A 24 -3.50 -16.67 -6.34
CA LYS A 24 -4.24 -15.73 -7.17
C LYS A 24 -5.60 -15.49 -6.53
N PHE A 25 -5.75 -14.32 -5.92
CA PHE A 25 -7.04 -13.85 -5.46
C PHE A 25 -7.86 -13.45 -6.70
N GLY A 26 -8.88 -14.24 -7.04
CA GLY A 26 -9.77 -13.96 -8.16
C GLY A 26 -9.29 -14.47 -9.52
N SER A 27 -10.01 -14.08 -10.58
CA SER A 27 -9.69 -14.41 -11.96
C SER A 27 -8.44 -13.65 -12.46
N LYS A 28 -7.88 -14.06 -13.60
CA LYS A 28 -6.75 -13.34 -14.22
C LYS A 28 -7.11 -11.88 -14.54
N ASN A 29 -8.37 -11.62 -14.92
CA ASN A 29 -8.83 -10.27 -15.18
C ASN A 29 -8.87 -9.44 -13.90
N ASP A 30 -9.33 -10.01 -12.78
CA ASP A 30 -9.36 -9.31 -11.48
C ASP A 30 -7.95 -8.91 -11.02
N MET A 31 -6.95 -9.77 -11.28
CA MET A 31 -5.55 -9.44 -10.99
C MET A 31 -5.03 -8.28 -11.85
N ILE A 32 -5.34 -8.26 -13.14
CA ILE A 32 -4.91 -7.19 -14.06
C ILE A 32 -5.56 -5.87 -13.62
N CYS A 33 -6.88 -5.88 -13.39
CA CYS A 33 -7.60 -4.71 -12.89
C CYS A 33 -7.06 -4.24 -11.54
N GLY A 34 -6.72 -5.15 -10.63
CA GLY A 34 -6.12 -4.82 -9.34
C GLY A 34 -4.74 -4.16 -9.47
N LEU A 35 -3.92 -4.62 -10.43
CA LEU A 35 -2.61 -4.03 -10.69
C LEU A 35 -2.75 -2.64 -11.33
N GLU A 36 -3.62 -2.48 -12.32
CA GLU A 36 -3.91 -1.19 -12.93
C GLU A 36 -4.45 -0.18 -11.91
N LEU A 37 -5.32 -0.64 -11.02
CA LEU A 37 -5.80 0.16 -9.89
C LEU A 37 -4.64 0.58 -8.98
N ALA A 38 -3.72 -0.33 -8.65
CA ALA A 38 -2.57 -0.02 -7.82
C ALA A 38 -1.68 1.06 -8.47
N ASP A 39 -1.44 0.96 -9.77
CA ASP A 39 -0.68 1.96 -10.54
C ASP A 39 -1.38 3.33 -10.55
N MET A 40 -2.69 3.36 -10.74
CA MET A 40 -3.49 4.60 -10.66
C MET A 40 -3.43 5.25 -9.27
N LEU A 41 -3.32 4.46 -8.20
CA LEU A 41 -3.29 4.94 -6.82
C LEU A 41 -1.90 5.35 -6.34
N ALA A 42 -0.83 4.81 -6.91
CA ALA A 42 0.53 5.00 -6.43
C ALA A 42 0.94 6.48 -6.33
N VAL A 43 0.78 7.25 -7.41
CA VAL A 43 1.16 8.67 -7.46
C VAL A 43 0.25 9.53 -6.57
N PRO A 44 -1.09 9.42 -6.65
CA PRO A 44 -1.99 10.15 -5.76
C PRO A 44 -1.71 9.93 -4.28
N MET A 45 -1.52 8.68 -3.86
CA MET A 45 -1.27 8.36 -2.46
C MET A 45 0.08 8.90 -1.98
N LYS A 46 1.12 8.85 -2.81
CA LYS A 46 2.42 9.47 -2.49
C LYS A 46 2.31 10.99 -2.29
N LEU A 47 1.62 11.68 -3.20
CA LEU A 47 1.43 13.12 -3.11
C LEU A 47 0.57 13.52 -1.91
N PHE A 48 -0.42 12.69 -1.56
CA PHE A 48 -1.20 12.86 -0.34
C PHE A 48 -0.33 12.79 0.93
N VAL A 49 0.57 11.81 1.01
CA VAL A 49 1.52 11.69 2.13
C VAL A 49 2.45 12.90 2.18
N PHE A 50 3.02 13.33 1.05
CA PHE A 50 3.88 14.51 0.99
C PHE A 50 3.17 15.78 1.45
N LYS A 51 1.93 15.99 1.02
CA LYS A 51 1.12 17.12 1.46
C LYS A 51 0.84 17.04 2.97
N ARG A 52 0.51 15.85 3.48
CA ARG A 52 0.21 15.64 4.91
C ARG A 52 1.39 15.96 5.82
N TYR A 53 2.62 15.67 5.39
CA TYR A 53 3.85 15.97 6.13
C TYR A 53 4.49 17.32 5.74
N GLY A 54 3.81 18.16 4.95
CA GLY A 54 4.29 19.49 4.61
C GLY A 54 5.49 19.53 3.64
N ILE A 55 5.83 18.42 2.99
CA ILE A 55 6.89 18.35 1.97
C ILE A 55 6.48 19.16 0.72
N ILE A 56 5.18 19.17 0.41
CA ILE A 56 4.59 20.00 -0.65
C ILE A 56 3.42 20.79 -0.07
N SER A 57 3.22 22.01 -0.57
CA SER A 57 2.10 22.87 -0.16
C SER A 57 0.78 22.45 -0.81
N GLU A 58 0.81 22.04 -2.09
CA GLU A 58 -0.39 21.75 -2.85
C GLU A 58 -0.20 20.62 -3.89
N ILE A 59 -1.29 19.90 -4.16
CA ILE A 59 -1.40 18.93 -5.25
C ILE A 59 -2.06 19.62 -6.46
N LYS A 60 -1.25 19.91 -7.49
CA LYS A 60 -1.72 20.65 -8.69
C LYS A 60 -2.52 19.80 -9.68
N SER A 61 -2.27 18.50 -9.76
CA SER A 61 -2.96 17.62 -10.72
C SER A 61 -4.45 17.50 -10.41
N SER A 62 -5.31 17.77 -11.41
CA SER A 62 -6.77 17.62 -11.31
C SER A 62 -7.17 16.15 -11.13
N PHE A 63 -6.60 15.27 -11.95
CA PHE A 63 -6.78 13.82 -11.86
C PHE A 63 -6.43 13.30 -10.46
N THR A 64 -5.28 13.71 -9.93
CA THR A 64 -4.87 13.28 -8.58
C THR A 64 -5.84 13.74 -7.50
N ARG A 65 -6.36 14.97 -7.62
CA ARG A 65 -7.36 15.50 -6.68
C ARG A 65 -8.65 14.68 -6.74
N GLU A 66 -9.14 14.35 -7.93
CA GLU A 66 -10.33 13.51 -8.09
C GLU A 66 -10.13 12.11 -7.52
N VAL A 67 -9.02 11.45 -7.84
CA VAL A 67 -8.69 10.14 -7.28
C VAL A 67 -8.70 10.22 -5.75
N LEU A 68 -7.98 11.18 -5.16
CA LEU A 68 -7.92 11.35 -3.71
C LEU A 68 -9.30 11.60 -3.08
N ASN A 69 -10.17 12.39 -3.73
CA ASN A 69 -11.53 12.61 -3.23
C ASN A 69 -12.34 11.32 -3.12
N ILE A 70 -12.09 10.35 -4.02
CA ILE A 70 -12.73 9.03 -4.00
C ILE A 70 -12.11 8.13 -2.93
N VAL A 71 -10.78 7.95 -2.96
CA VAL A 71 -10.12 6.96 -2.08
C VAL A 71 -9.94 7.42 -0.64
N GLN A 72 -9.89 8.72 -0.34
CA GLN A 72 -9.69 9.20 1.04
C GLN A 72 -10.75 8.70 2.03
N ARG A 73 -11.97 8.43 1.54
CA ARG A 73 -13.05 7.87 2.35
C ARG A 73 -12.79 6.41 2.74
N ASN A 74 -12.00 5.69 1.96
CA ASN A 74 -11.67 4.28 2.14
C ASN A 74 -10.35 4.06 2.91
N ILE A 75 -9.58 5.12 3.16
CA ILE A 75 -8.37 5.01 3.96
C ILE A 75 -8.76 4.63 5.39
N ARG A 76 -8.13 3.58 5.92
CA ARG A 76 -8.34 3.14 7.31
C ARG A 76 -8.01 4.28 8.28
N ARG A 77 -8.93 4.48 9.23
CA ARG A 77 -8.83 5.46 10.31
C ARG A 77 -8.74 4.73 11.64
N LYS A 78 -8.01 5.30 12.60
CA LYS A 78 -8.08 4.86 14.00
C LYS A 78 -9.52 4.94 14.47
N ARG A 79 -10.05 3.87 15.05
CA ARG A 79 -11.43 3.81 15.56
C ARG A 79 -11.69 4.81 16.69
N ILE A 80 -10.64 5.18 17.41
CA ILE A 80 -10.72 6.04 18.60
C ILE A 80 -10.84 7.51 18.18
N ASP A 81 -10.01 7.96 17.23
CA ASP A 81 -9.86 9.41 16.95
C ASP A 81 -10.28 9.79 15.51
N GLY A 82 -10.58 8.82 14.64
CA GLY A 82 -10.88 9.06 13.22
C GLY A 82 -9.68 9.53 12.38
N ILE A 83 -8.50 9.60 12.98
CA ILE A 83 -7.24 10.04 12.37
C ILE A 83 -6.69 8.94 11.46
N ILE A 84 -6.13 9.36 10.32
CA ILE A 84 -5.38 8.48 9.40
C ILE A 84 -3.92 8.41 9.89
N GLU A 85 -3.58 7.35 10.60
CA GLU A 85 -2.24 7.03 11.09
C GLU A 85 -2.00 5.51 11.02
N GLU A 86 -0.74 5.09 11.10
CA GLU A 86 -0.32 3.67 11.15
C GLU A 86 -0.71 2.89 9.89
N TYR A 87 -1.69 1.97 9.97
CA TYR A 87 -2.12 1.11 8.87
C TYR A 87 -2.62 1.87 7.62
N GLY A 88 -2.91 3.17 7.74
CA GLY A 88 -3.26 4.04 6.61
C GLY A 88 -2.08 4.80 5.99
N ILE A 89 -1.12 5.25 6.80
CA ILE A 89 0.08 5.99 6.37
C ILE A 89 1.23 5.63 7.32
N ILE A 90 2.29 5.05 6.79
CA ILE A 90 3.51 4.72 7.54
C ILE A 90 4.61 5.70 7.17
N ARG A 91 5.16 6.40 8.16
CA ARG A 91 6.44 7.11 8.02
C ARG A 91 7.54 6.14 8.46
N VAL A 92 8.35 5.67 7.51
CA VAL A 92 9.54 4.88 7.84
C VAL A 92 10.60 5.86 8.35
N PRO A 93 11.11 5.71 9.59
CA PRO A 93 12.21 6.54 10.07
C PRO A 93 13.44 6.31 9.19
N THR A 94 14.11 7.40 8.82
CA THR A 94 15.36 7.31 8.06
C THR A 94 16.50 7.29 9.07
N ILE A 95 17.60 6.59 8.77
CA ILE A 95 18.75 6.33 9.67
C ILE A 95 19.40 7.62 10.23
N SER A 96 18.99 8.79 9.76
CA SER A 96 19.46 10.11 10.17
C SER A 96 18.81 10.69 11.44
N ASP A 97 17.82 10.01 12.04
CA ASP A 97 17.07 10.52 13.21
C ASP A 97 17.65 10.04 14.56
N ASN A 98 18.96 9.79 14.66
CA ASN A 98 19.70 9.50 15.90
C ASN A 98 20.77 10.57 16.18
#